data_AF-A0AA51DT53-F1
#
_entry.id   AF-A0AA51DT53-F1
#
_cell.length_a   1.000
_cell.length_b   1.000
_cell.length_c   1.000
_cell.angle_alpha   90.00
_cell.angle_beta   90.00
_cell.angle_gamma   90.00
#
_symmetry.space_group_name_H-M   'P 1'
#
loop_
_entity.id
_entity.type
_entity.pdbx_description
1 polymer ?
#
loop_
_entity_poly.entity_id
_entity_poly.type
_entity_poly.pdbx_seq_one_letter_code
_entity_poly.pdbx_strand_id
1 'polypeptide(L)'
;MHSWINRSKLRVLILVSMIFSFVLIGTINEFSKNTFSYSIAEAAKSTVTFNTKNKVKYAEYNGKSYKVIKVKGGDLSGKRQKNVAVDIGYGNRLYWGFTNKYGQLVYVVADKITLQNPKTEKVLSNGRYYKDEANVPGTEKKDLDQGHVIADSLGGVSNAYNITPQNSILNRLGDQAYMEKVIRDAGGCTEFKATITYPNTTTQIPSHYKFTYKLKGEQITDEFDNVNPDKVNKPIIDAQKDLAKIDKNGDGKVTIAEAKAAGYSMPIYSDHWLYKYMDDRDSDGMVGE
;
A
#
# COMPACT_ATOMS: atom_id res chain seq x y z
N MET A 1 0.91 -17.63 -19.77
CA MET A 1 2.19 -16.91 -19.62
C MET A 1 1.88 -15.63 -18.86
N HIS A 2 2.05 -15.65 -17.53
CA HIS A 2 1.54 -14.61 -16.63
C HIS A 2 2.41 -13.35 -16.74
N SER A 3 1.84 -12.29 -17.30
CA SER A 3 2.43 -10.96 -17.38
C SER A 3 2.50 -10.33 -15.98
N TRP A 4 3.71 -10.27 -15.41
CA TRP A 4 4.01 -9.43 -14.26
C TRP A 4 4.14 -7.97 -14.73
N ILE A 5 3.21 -7.10 -14.31
CA ILE A 5 3.35 -5.66 -14.53
C ILE A 5 4.15 -5.08 -13.37
N ASN A 6 5.44 -4.85 -13.59
CA ASN A 6 6.29 -4.09 -12.67
C ASN A 6 6.04 -2.58 -12.87
N ARG A 7 5.38 -1.93 -11.90
CA ARG A 7 4.85 -0.56 -12.01
C ARG A 7 5.85 0.56 -11.70
N SER A 8 7.15 0.28 -11.67
CA SER A 8 8.17 1.36 -11.61
C SER A 8 8.14 2.28 -12.85
N LYS A 9 7.53 1.84 -13.96
CA LYS A 9 7.36 2.61 -15.21
C LYS A 9 6.03 3.37 -15.33
N LEU A 10 5.13 3.27 -14.34
CA LEU A 10 3.77 3.84 -14.42
C LEU A 10 3.64 5.16 -13.63
N ARG A 11 4.67 6.01 -13.67
CA ARG A 11 4.65 7.37 -13.09
C ARG A 11 4.41 8.47 -14.13
N VAL A 12 4.12 8.13 -15.37
CA VAL A 12 3.84 9.06 -16.47
C VAL A 12 2.61 8.52 -17.22
N LEU A 13 1.57 9.35 -17.39
CA LEU A 13 0.19 9.03 -17.79
C LEU A 13 -0.59 8.27 -16.69
N ILE A 14 -1.67 8.79 -16.09
CA ILE A 14 -2.88 9.32 -16.74
C ILE A 14 -3.48 10.43 -15.85
N LEU A 15 -3.51 11.64 -16.39
CA LEU A 15 -4.50 12.68 -16.05
C LEU A 15 -5.81 12.34 -16.77
N VAL A 16 -6.93 12.49 -16.06
CA VAL A 16 -8.27 12.90 -16.53
C VAL A 16 -8.92 12.10 -17.67
N SER A 17 -10.03 11.42 -17.35
CA SER A 17 -11.19 11.39 -18.24
C SER A 17 -12.47 11.26 -17.42
N MET A 18 -13.29 12.29 -17.55
CA MET A 18 -14.63 12.46 -17.00
C MET A 18 -15.66 11.56 -17.70
N ILE A 19 -16.62 11.08 -16.91
CA ILE A 19 -18.09 11.10 -17.13
C ILE A 19 -18.56 10.93 -18.59
N PHE A 20 -19.30 9.84 -18.85
CA PHE A 20 -20.55 9.90 -19.61
C PHE A 20 -21.57 8.86 -19.13
N SER A 21 -22.80 9.34 -18.96
CA SER A 21 -23.98 8.71 -18.38
C SER A 21 -24.64 7.66 -19.28
N PHE A 22 -25.34 6.69 -18.68
CA PHE A 22 -26.66 6.28 -19.17
C PHE A 22 -27.59 5.95 -18.00
N VAL A 23 -28.72 6.66 -17.98
CA VAL A 23 -29.89 6.46 -17.12
C VAL A 23 -30.75 5.39 -17.78
N LEU A 24 -31.26 4.43 -16.99
CA LEU A 24 -32.59 3.89 -17.24
C LEU A 24 -33.31 3.71 -15.90
N ILE A 25 -34.45 4.38 -15.81
CA ILE A 25 -35.41 4.39 -14.70
C ILE A 25 -36.28 3.13 -14.79
N GLY A 26 -36.57 2.54 -13.63
CA GLY A 26 -37.64 1.56 -13.46
C GLY A 26 -37.91 1.35 -11.97
N THR A 27 -38.90 2.06 -11.41
CA THR A 27 -39.38 1.90 -10.04
C THR A 27 -40.60 0.97 -9.99
N ILE A 28 -40.55 -0.10 -9.20
CA ILE A 28 -41.71 -0.63 -8.44
C ILE A 28 -41.21 -1.27 -7.13
N ASN A 29 -41.82 -0.87 -6.01
CA ASN A 29 -41.70 -1.45 -4.66
C ASN A 29 -42.30 -2.86 -4.58
N GLU A 30 -41.67 -3.79 -3.85
CA GLU A 30 -42.41 -4.64 -2.89
C GLU A 30 -41.48 -5.32 -1.88
N PHE A 31 -42.00 -5.49 -0.67
CA PHE A 31 -41.33 -5.92 0.56
C PHE A 31 -41.65 -7.40 0.85
N SER A 32 -40.67 -8.12 1.43
CA SER A 32 -40.72 -9.53 1.91
C SER A 32 -40.56 -10.60 0.80
N LYS A 33 -39.81 -11.69 0.94
CA LYS A 33 -39.46 -12.54 2.08
C LYS A 33 -38.04 -13.08 1.93
N ASN A 34 -37.43 -13.32 3.09
CA ASN A 34 -36.26 -14.16 3.32
C ASN A 34 -36.42 -15.54 2.64
N THR A 35 -35.52 -15.88 1.70
CA THR A 35 -35.11 -17.26 1.48
C THR A 35 -33.63 -17.27 1.11
N PHE A 36 -32.83 -17.76 2.05
CA PHE A 36 -31.40 -17.99 1.91
C PHE A 36 -31.20 -19.06 0.83
N SER A 37 -30.62 -18.69 -0.32
CA SER A 37 -30.05 -19.64 -1.27
C SER A 37 -28.67 -19.13 -1.69
N TYR A 38 -27.67 -19.38 -0.84
CA TYR A 38 -26.29 -19.32 -1.31
C TYR A 38 -26.11 -20.47 -2.30
N SER A 39 -26.12 -20.15 -3.59
CA SER A 39 -25.67 -21.05 -4.63
C SER A 39 -24.24 -21.47 -4.31
N ILE A 40 -24.03 -22.78 -4.25
CA ILE A 40 -22.74 -23.42 -4.04
C ILE A 40 -21.87 -23.17 -5.27
N ALA A 41 -21.17 -22.04 -5.28
CA ALA A 41 -20.10 -21.71 -6.21
C ALA A 41 -18.96 -21.11 -5.40
N GLU A 42 -17.96 -21.96 -5.11
CA GLU A 42 -16.65 -21.65 -4.52
C GLU A 42 -16.65 -20.84 -3.22
N ALA A 43 -16.84 -21.52 -2.08
CA ALA A 43 -16.25 -21.07 -0.83
C ALA A 43 -14.73 -21.12 -0.98
N ALA A 44 -14.12 -20.02 -1.45
CA ALA A 44 -12.67 -19.86 -1.48
C ALA A 44 -12.11 -20.22 -0.10
N LYS A 45 -11.27 -21.24 -0.05
CA LYS A 45 -10.63 -21.70 1.18
C LYS A 45 -9.87 -20.52 1.78
N SER A 46 -10.19 -20.16 3.04
CA SER A 46 -9.53 -19.10 3.80
C SER A 46 -8.01 -19.19 3.68
N THR A 47 -7.35 -18.04 3.46
CA THR A 47 -5.89 -17.94 3.30
C THR A 47 -5.16 -18.45 4.55
N VAL A 48 -5.77 -18.30 5.72
CA VAL A 48 -5.27 -18.82 6.99
C VAL A 48 -6.08 -20.05 7.37
N THR A 49 -5.40 -21.15 7.66
CA THR A 49 -6.05 -22.35 8.20
C THR A 49 -5.71 -22.51 9.67
N PHE A 50 -6.52 -23.28 10.41
CA PHE A 50 -6.33 -23.43 11.84
C PHE A 50 -6.29 -24.90 12.22
N ASN A 51 -5.47 -25.20 13.22
CA ASN A 51 -5.54 -26.46 13.95
C ASN A 51 -5.55 -26.20 15.45
N THR A 52 -5.88 -27.23 16.21
CA THR A 52 -5.83 -27.19 17.67
C THR A 52 -5.02 -28.39 18.17
N LYS A 53 -4.03 -28.11 19.01
CA LYS A 53 -3.23 -29.12 19.70
C LYS A 53 -3.21 -28.80 21.18
N ASN A 54 -3.55 -29.78 22.02
CA ASN A 54 -3.54 -29.63 23.48
C ASN A 54 -4.32 -28.39 23.96
N LYS A 55 -5.52 -28.14 23.41
CA LYS A 55 -6.38 -26.98 23.70
C LYS A 55 -5.79 -25.61 23.33
N VAL A 56 -4.68 -25.57 22.58
CA VAL A 56 -4.09 -24.35 22.03
C VAL A 56 -4.39 -24.27 20.54
N LYS A 57 -4.90 -23.12 20.08
CA LYS A 57 -5.19 -22.85 18.68
C LYS A 57 -3.94 -22.34 17.97
N TYR A 58 -3.68 -22.88 16.78
CA TYR A 58 -2.60 -22.46 15.89
C TYR A 58 -3.16 -22.02 14.55
N ALA A 59 -2.56 -20.97 14.00
CA ALA A 59 -2.79 -20.50 12.64
C ALA A 59 -1.66 -21.03 11.75
N GLU A 60 -2.01 -21.67 10.65
CA GLU A 60 -1.07 -22.13 9.64
C GLU A 60 -1.08 -21.15 8.46
N TYR A 61 0.08 -20.57 8.20
CA TYR A 61 0.27 -19.61 7.12
C TYR A 61 1.69 -19.70 6.55
N ASN A 62 1.81 -19.69 5.23
CA ASN A 62 3.09 -19.72 4.50
C ASN A 62 4.06 -20.82 4.99
N GLY A 63 3.53 -22.04 5.18
CA GLY A 63 4.29 -23.21 5.63
C GLY A 63 4.76 -23.16 7.09
N LYS A 64 4.21 -22.26 7.92
CA LYS A 64 4.57 -22.12 9.32
C LYS A 64 3.33 -22.14 10.23
N SER A 65 3.54 -22.66 11.44
CA SER A 65 2.56 -22.70 12.51
C SER A 65 2.80 -21.59 13.52
N TYR A 66 1.75 -20.84 13.84
CA TYR A 66 1.80 -19.69 14.74
C TYR A 66 0.80 -19.89 15.88
N LYS A 67 1.24 -19.73 17.12
CA LYS A 67 0.33 -19.78 18.26
C LYS A 67 -0.64 -18.59 18.18
N VAL A 68 -1.94 -18.85 18.19
CA VAL A 68 -2.95 -17.78 18.22
C VAL A 68 -3.02 -17.21 19.63
N ILE A 69 -2.88 -15.89 19.75
CA ILE A 69 -3.10 -15.16 21.00
C ILE A 69 -4.14 -14.05 20.80
N LYS A 70 -4.79 -13.63 21.89
CA LYS A 70 -5.74 -12.53 21.88
C LYS A 70 -5.07 -11.28 22.44
N VAL A 71 -5.16 -10.18 21.69
CA VAL A 71 -4.66 -8.86 22.08
C VAL A 71 -5.80 -7.87 21.89
N LYS A 72 -5.99 -6.94 22.82
CA LYS A 72 -7.05 -5.93 22.67
C LYS A 72 -6.71 -5.03 21.49
N GLY A 73 -7.69 -4.68 20.67
CA GLY A 73 -7.46 -3.87 19.46
C GLY A 73 -6.87 -2.47 19.75
N GLY A 74 -7.17 -1.88 20.90
CA GLY A 74 -6.59 -0.60 21.34
C GLY A 74 -5.50 -0.75 22.41
N ASP A 75 -4.84 -1.90 22.48
CA ASP A 75 -3.68 -2.08 23.36
C ASP A 75 -2.51 -1.24 22.84
N LEU A 76 -2.14 -0.20 23.60
CA LEU A 76 -1.08 0.73 23.24
C LEU A 76 0.33 0.18 23.52
N SER A 77 0.44 -1.02 24.12
CA SER A 77 1.72 -1.70 24.29
C SER A 77 2.35 -1.99 22.93
N GLY A 78 3.59 -1.53 22.73
CA GLY A 78 4.38 -1.88 21.55
C GLY A 78 5.05 -3.26 21.58
N LYS A 79 4.87 -4.02 22.66
CA LYS A 79 5.56 -5.31 22.85
C LYS A 79 4.87 -6.41 22.06
N ARG A 80 5.65 -7.19 21.31
CA ARG A 80 5.18 -8.34 20.53
C ARG A 80 5.79 -9.64 21.04
N GLN A 81 4.95 -10.66 21.11
CA GLN A 81 5.39 -12.05 21.25
C GLN A 81 5.93 -12.60 19.93
N LYS A 82 6.83 -13.58 20.02
CA LYS A 82 7.49 -14.25 18.90
C LYS A 82 6.62 -15.39 18.36
N ASN A 83 6.62 -15.61 17.04
CA ASN A 83 5.93 -16.73 16.38
C ASN A 83 4.44 -16.86 16.75
N VAL A 84 3.73 -15.72 16.83
CA VAL A 84 2.29 -15.70 17.12
C VAL A 84 1.49 -15.14 15.96
N ALA A 85 0.21 -15.51 15.94
CA ALA A 85 -0.82 -14.91 15.09
C ALA A 85 -1.83 -14.17 15.97
N VAL A 86 -2.21 -12.97 15.55
CA VAL A 86 -3.17 -12.11 16.26
C VAL A 86 -4.23 -11.65 15.29
N ASP A 87 -5.48 -11.76 15.71
CA ASP A 87 -6.59 -11.14 14.99
C ASP A 87 -6.52 -9.63 15.21
N ILE A 88 -6.43 -8.92 14.09
CA ILE A 88 -6.27 -7.47 14.01
C ILE A 88 -7.45 -6.81 13.25
N GLY A 89 -8.53 -7.56 13.03
CA GLY A 89 -9.76 -7.03 12.47
C GLY A 89 -10.63 -6.36 13.55
N TYR A 90 -11.26 -5.23 13.21
CA TYR A 90 -12.26 -4.62 14.07
C TYR A 90 -13.62 -5.31 13.90
N GLY A 91 -14.27 -5.63 15.02
CA GLY A 91 -15.59 -6.25 15.04
C GLY A 91 -15.54 -7.71 14.58
N ASN A 92 -16.34 -8.05 13.57
CA ASN A 92 -16.45 -9.42 13.03
C ASN A 92 -15.50 -9.67 11.85
N ARG A 93 -14.60 -8.72 11.55
CA ARG A 93 -13.56 -8.88 10.53
C ARG A 93 -12.53 -9.89 11.02
N LEU A 94 -11.91 -10.59 10.08
CA LEU A 94 -10.89 -11.59 10.38
C LEU A 94 -9.60 -11.25 9.63
N TYR A 95 -8.74 -10.45 10.25
CA TYR A 95 -7.47 -10.00 9.68
C TYR A 95 -6.36 -10.54 10.56
N TRP A 96 -5.28 -11.06 9.98
CA TRP A 96 -4.25 -11.75 10.75
C TRP A 96 -2.88 -11.10 10.61
N GLY A 97 -2.32 -10.67 11.74
CA GLY A 97 -0.93 -10.27 11.86
C GLY A 97 -0.06 -11.40 12.39
N PHE A 98 1.11 -11.63 11.77
CA PHE A 98 2.02 -12.72 12.11
C PHE A 98 3.40 -12.21 12.46
N THR A 99 3.96 -12.69 13.58
CA THR A 99 5.31 -12.34 14.00
C THR A 99 6.32 -13.45 13.76
N ASN A 100 7.57 -13.09 13.47
CA ASN A 100 8.67 -14.05 13.39
C ASN A 100 9.27 -14.37 14.78
N LYS A 101 10.36 -15.14 14.81
CA LYS A 101 11.07 -15.53 16.04
C LYS A 101 11.73 -14.38 16.80
N TYR A 102 11.77 -13.19 16.21
CA TYR A 102 12.28 -11.95 16.77
C TYR A 102 11.16 -10.99 17.21
N GLY A 103 9.90 -11.41 17.06
CA GLY A 103 8.74 -10.57 17.38
C GLY A 103 8.45 -9.50 16.34
N GLN A 104 9.13 -9.50 15.19
CA GLN A 104 8.85 -8.57 14.09
C GLN A 104 7.59 -9.00 13.36
N LEU A 105 6.68 -8.07 13.06
CA LEU A 105 5.49 -8.30 12.24
C LEU A 105 5.91 -8.49 10.78
N VAL A 106 5.78 -9.70 10.25
CA VAL A 106 6.31 -10.08 8.92
C VAL A 106 5.22 -10.30 7.87
N TYR A 107 4.01 -10.63 8.30
CA TYR A 107 2.85 -10.77 7.42
C TYR A 107 1.61 -10.16 8.05
N VAL A 108 0.79 -9.52 7.22
CA VAL A 108 -0.59 -9.15 7.54
C VAL A 108 -1.47 -9.61 6.39
N VAL A 109 -2.54 -10.37 6.67
CA VAL A 109 -3.41 -10.91 5.62
C VAL A 109 -4.89 -10.79 5.95
N ALA A 110 -5.70 -10.70 4.90
CA ALA A 110 -7.14 -10.79 4.97
C ALA A 110 -7.71 -11.35 3.66
N ASP A 111 -8.62 -12.30 3.73
CA ASP A 111 -9.31 -12.81 2.54
C ASP A 111 -10.16 -11.72 1.89
N LYS A 112 -10.74 -10.84 2.70
CA LYS A 112 -11.55 -9.70 2.27
C LYS A 112 -11.39 -8.51 3.20
N ILE A 113 -10.95 -7.38 2.65
CA ILE A 113 -10.99 -6.09 3.32
C ILE A 113 -12.40 -5.50 3.20
N THR A 114 -12.97 -5.12 4.33
CA THR A 114 -14.30 -4.52 4.43
C THR A 114 -14.17 -3.17 5.10
N LEU A 115 -14.58 -2.12 4.41
CA LEU A 115 -14.42 -0.74 4.87
C LEU A 115 -15.10 -0.51 6.22
N GLN A 116 -14.56 0.42 7.00
CA GLN A 116 -15.21 0.94 8.20
C GLN A 116 -16.57 1.55 7.84
N ASN A 117 -17.57 1.35 8.71
CA ASN A 117 -18.87 1.98 8.57
C ASN A 117 -19.25 2.75 9.84
N PRO A 118 -19.05 4.08 9.88
CA PRO A 118 -19.31 4.87 11.09
C PRO A 118 -20.80 4.96 11.45
N LYS A 119 -21.72 4.56 10.56
CA LYS A 119 -23.16 4.52 10.87
C LYS A 119 -23.57 3.30 11.68
N THR A 120 -22.80 2.21 11.58
CA THR A 120 -23.12 0.92 12.21
C THR A 120 -22.05 0.47 13.22
N GLU A 121 -20.88 1.10 13.21
CA GLU A 121 -19.74 0.75 14.03
C GLU A 121 -19.41 1.87 15.02
N LYS A 122 -18.94 1.49 16.21
CA LYS A 122 -18.51 2.45 17.22
C LYS A 122 -17.15 3.03 16.85
N VAL A 123 -17.17 4.26 16.35
CA VAL A 123 -15.98 5.08 16.10
C VAL A 123 -15.98 6.29 17.03
N LEU A 124 -14.79 6.85 17.28
CA LEU A 124 -14.61 8.12 17.95
C LEU A 124 -15.04 9.28 17.04
N SER A 125 -15.17 10.48 17.61
CA SER A 125 -15.57 11.69 16.86
C SER A 125 -14.63 12.04 15.70
N ASN A 126 -13.36 11.61 15.78
CA ASN A 126 -12.37 11.76 14.73
C ASN A 126 -12.36 10.58 13.71
N GLY A 127 -13.34 9.68 13.76
CA GLY A 127 -13.47 8.53 12.86
C GLY A 127 -12.58 7.32 13.22
N ARG A 128 -11.77 7.40 14.27
CA ARG A 128 -10.88 6.30 14.68
C ARG A 128 -11.62 5.25 15.48
N TYR A 129 -11.17 3.99 15.43
CA TYR A 129 -11.68 2.94 16.33
C TYR A 129 -11.13 3.07 17.76
N TYR A 130 -9.89 3.53 17.89
CA TYR A 130 -9.20 3.69 19.15
C TYR A 130 -8.55 5.06 19.26
N LYS A 131 -8.29 5.49 20.51
CA LYS A 131 -7.79 6.83 20.82
C LYS A 131 -6.38 7.09 20.27
N ASP A 132 -5.60 6.02 20.13
CA ASP A 132 -4.18 6.04 19.80
C ASP A 132 -3.76 4.62 19.38
N GLU A 133 -2.54 4.49 18.87
CA GLU A 133 -1.94 3.27 18.35
C GLU A 133 -0.86 2.70 19.28
N ALA A 134 -0.47 1.45 19.03
CA ALA A 134 0.59 0.82 19.79
C ALA A 134 1.96 1.51 19.63
N ASN A 135 2.64 1.74 20.75
CA ASN A 135 3.97 2.35 20.82
C ASN A 135 5.08 1.34 20.49
N VAL A 136 5.06 0.79 19.27
CA VAL A 136 6.04 -0.20 18.80
C VAL A 136 7.44 0.42 18.76
N PRO A 137 8.50 -0.24 19.29
CA PRO A 137 9.84 0.34 19.31
C PRO A 137 10.27 0.89 17.95
N GLY A 138 10.64 2.17 17.91
CA GLY A 138 10.89 2.95 16.71
C GLY A 138 9.89 4.08 16.49
N THR A 139 8.64 3.97 16.97
CA THR A 139 7.62 5.02 16.81
C THR A 139 7.90 6.26 17.65
N GLU A 140 8.84 6.21 18.59
CA GLU A 140 9.30 7.38 19.34
C GLU A 140 10.11 8.38 18.48
N LYS A 141 10.54 7.97 17.28
CA LYS A 141 11.27 8.84 16.36
C LYS A 141 10.33 9.84 15.70
N LYS A 142 10.71 11.12 15.69
CA LYS A 142 9.87 12.23 15.18
C LYS A 142 9.50 12.12 13.69
N ASP A 143 10.29 11.40 12.91
CA ASP A 143 10.10 11.20 11.48
C ASP A 143 9.35 9.90 11.14
N LEU A 144 8.96 9.13 12.16
CA LEU A 144 8.18 7.91 12.03
C LEU A 144 6.84 8.06 12.76
N ASP A 145 5.80 7.50 12.15
CA ASP A 145 4.47 7.36 12.73
C ASP A 145 4.25 5.93 13.26
N GLN A 146 3.21 5.79 14.07
CA GLN A 146 2.54 4.52 14.34
C GLN A 146 1.72 4.10 13.11
N GLY A 147 2.40 3.74 12.01
CA GLY A 147 1.76 3.43 10.74
C GLY A 147 0.96 2.13 10.79
N HIS A 148 -0.32 2.18 10.45
CA HIS A 148 -1.14 0.99 10.28
C HIS A 148 -0.72 0.22 9.02
N VAL A 149 -0.70 -1.12 9.12
CA VAL A 149 -0.57 -1.97 7.92
C VAL A 149 -1.92 -2.10 7.21
N ILE A 150 -3.01 -2.25 7.98
CA ILE A 150 -4.39 -2.07 7.53
C ILE A 150 -5.00 -0.94 8.35
N ALA A 151 -5.30 0.20 7.72
CA ALA A 151 -5.85 1.38 8.41
C ALA A 151 -7.21 1.15 9.09
N ASP A 152 -7.56 2.03 10.03
CA ASP A 152 -8.88 2.09 10.68
C ASP A 152 -10.00 2.13 9.62
N SER A 153 -9.83 2.94 8.56
CA SER A 153 -10.80 3.08 7.46
C SER A 153 -11.01 1.77 6.65
N LEU A 154 -10.07 0.84 6.73
CA LEU A 154 -10.11 -0.48 6.10
C LEU A 154 -10.49 -1.59 7.11
N GLY A 155 -10.85 -1.22 8.35
CA GLY A 155 -11.30 -2.15 9.37
C GLY A 155 -10.21 -2.75 10.26
N GLY A 156 -8.98 -2.23 10.22
CA GLY A 156 -7.89 -2.69 11.09
C GLY A 156 -7.95 -2.07 12.49
N VAL A 157 -7.36 -2.76 13.47
CA VAL A 157 -7.24 -2.27 14.86
C VAL A 157 -5.86 -1.65 15.13
N SER A 158 -5.70 -0.97 16.26
CA SER A 158 -4.53 -0.15 16.57
C SER A 158 -3.45 -0.84 17.44
N ASN A 159 -3.51 -2.17 17.61
CA ASN A 159 -2.56 -2.89 18.47
C ASN A 159 -1.22 -3.16 17.75
N ALA A 160 -0.20 -3.57 18.51
CA ALA A 160 1.16 -3.75 17.97
C ALA A 160 1.26 -4.74 16.80
N TYR A 161 0.28 -5.61 16.58
CA TYR A 161 0.28 -6.61 15.51
C TYR A 161 -0.30 -6.09 14.19
N ASN A 162 -0.69 -4.82 14.13
CA ASN A 162 -1.10 -4.10 12.92
C ASN A 162 -0.41 -2.74 12.75
N ILE A 163 0.50 -2.37 13.65
CA ILE A 163 1.19 -1.07 13.64
C ILE A 163 2.68 -1.28 13.40
N THR A 164 3.33 -0.53 12.52
CA THR A 164 4.80 -0.51 12.36
C THR A 164 5.33 0.92 12.44
N PRO A 165 6.56 1.14 12.96
CA PRO A 165 7.25 2.42 12.78
C PRO A 165 7.43 2.69 11.29
N GLN A 166 6.72 3.68 10.75
CA GLN A 166 6.69 3.97 9.32
C GLN A 166 6.99 5.44 9.05
N ASN A 167 7.77 5.76 8.01
CA ASN A 167 8.09 7.15 7.70
C ASN A 167 6.81 8.00 7.55
N SER A 168 6.73 9.13 8.26
CA SER A 168 5.49 9.90 8.35
C SER A 168 4.99 10.44 7.01
N ILE A 169 5.88 10.81 6.09
CA ILE A 169 5.47 11.31 4.76
C ILE A 169 4.96 10.14 3.92
N LEU A 170 5.67 9.01 3.93
CA LEU A 170 5.23 7.78 3.28
C LEU A 170 3.84 7.34 3.78
N ASN A 171 3.65 7.31 5.09
CA ASN A 171 2.41 6.90 5.76
C ASN A 171 1.23 7.82 5.41
N ARG A 172 1.42 9.14 5.46
CA ARG A 172 0.32 10.10 5.36
C ARG A 172 0.01 10.55 3.94
N LEU A 173 1.03 10.59 3.06
CA LEU A 173 0.95 11.22 1.73
C LEU A 173 1.61 10.40 0.62
N GLY A 174 2.33 9.32 0.94
CA GLY A 174 3.05 8.50 -0.02
C GLY A 174 2.27 7.26 -0.48
N ASP A 175 3.03 6.24 -0.89
CA ASP A 175 2.50 5.03 -1.51
C ASP A 175 1.56 4.25 -0.58
N GLN A 176 1.78 4.27 0.75
CA GLN A 176 0.83 3.69 1.74
C GLN A 176 -0.54 4.37 1.64
N ALA A 177 -0.58 5.71 1.78
CA ALA A 177 -1.83 6.47 1.72
C ALA A 177 -2.56 6.32 0.38
N TYR A 178 -1.78 6.25 -0.72
CA TYR A 178 -2.32 6.02 -2.05
C TYR A 178 -2.97 4.64 -2.18
N MET A 179 -2.26 3.57 -1.80
CA MET A 179 -2.79 2.20 -1.80
C MET A 179 -4.11 2.12 -1.01
N GLU A 180 -4.13 2.67 0.20
CA GLU A 180 -5.34 2.67 1.04
C GLU A 180 -6.51 3.43 0.39
N LYS A 181 -6.22 4.57 -0.24
CA LYS A 181 -7.22 5.34 -0.98
C LYS A 181 -7.81 4.53 -2.12
N VAL A 182 -6.97 3.88 -2.93
CA VAL A 182 -7.43 3.06 -4.05
C VAL A 182 -8.32 1.91 -3.57
N ILE A 183 -7.96 1.25 -2.46
CA ILE A 183 -8.79 0.19 -1.86
C ILE A 183 -10.13 0.76 -1.35
N ARG A 184 -10.13 1.94 -0.69
CA ARG A 184 -11.37 2.60 -0.25
C ARG A 184 -12.28 2.95 -1.42
N ASP A 185 -11.73 3.57 -2.46
CA ASP A 185 -12.48 3.99 -3.65
C ASP A 185 -13.08 2.79 -4.39
N ALA A 186 -12.43 1.63 -4.32
CA ALA A 186 -12.93 0.37 -4.87
C ALA A 186 -13.99 -0.34 -4.00
N GLY A 187 -14.27 0.15 -2.79
CA GLY A 187 -15.21 -0.48 -1.86
C GLY A 187 -14.60 -1.62 -1.02
N GLY A 188 -13.27 -1.75 -0.98
CA GLY A 188 -12.54 -2.86 -0.38
C GLY A 188 -11.74 -3.67 -1.40
N CYS A 189 -11.12 -4.76 -0.95
CA CYS A 189 -10.34 -5.67 -1.78
C CYS A 189 -10.42 -7.11 -1.25
N THR A 190 -9.95 -8.07 -2.05
CA THR A 190 -9.79 -9.47 -1.63
C THR A 190 -8.34 -9.92 -1.69
N GLU A 191 -8.00 -11.03 -1.05
CA GLU A 191 -6.65 -11.61 -1.04
C GLU A 191 -5.56 -10.60 -0.62
N PHE A 192 -5.88 -9.75 0.37
CA PHE A 192 -4.93 -8.77 0.88
C PHE A 192 -3.80 -9.48 1.61
N LYS A 193 -2.56 -9.15 1.23
CA LYS A 193 -1.34 -9.63 1.85
C LYS A 193 -0.30 -8.51 1.87
N ALA A 194 0.13 -8.15 3.06
CA ALA A 194 1.36 -7.41 3.30
C ALA A 194 2.48 -8.37 3.66
N THR A 195 3.63 -8.22 3.02
CA THR A 195 4.91 -8.84 3.39
C THR A 195 5.85 -7.74 3.81
N ILE A 196 6.36 -7.83 5.03
CA ILE A 196 7.14 -6.76 5.67
C ILE A 196 8.55 -7.27 5.94
N THR A 197 9.55 -6.57 5.43
CA THR A 197 10.96 -6.94 5.59
C THR A 197 11.68 -5.97 6.52
N TYR A 198 12.75 -6.45 7.13
CA TYR A 198 13.52 -5.70 8.13
C TYR A 198 15.01 -5.77 7.78
N PRO A 199 15.78 -4.72 8.08
CA PRO A 199 17.20 -4.68 7.74
C PRO A 199 18.05 -5.61 8.63
N ASN A 200 17.52 -5.99 9.79
CA ASN A 200 18.15 -6.92 10.73
C ASN A 200 17.08 -7.52 11.66
N THR A 201 17.52 -8.30 12.64
CA THR A 201 16.65 -9.06 13.55
C THR A 201 16.40 -8.37 14.90
N THR A 202 17.01 -7.20 15.13
CA THR A 202 16.93 -6.49 16.42
C THR A 202 15.93 -5.32 16.37
N THR A 203 15.83 -4.64 15.23
CA THR A 203 14.91 -3.52 15.06
C THR A 203 13.46 -3.97 14.85
N GLN A 204 12.50 -3.15 15.28
CA GLN A 204 11.09 -3.27 14.91
C GLN A 204 10.69 -2.29 13.80
N ILE A 205 11.64 -1.54 13.24
CA ILE A 205 11.45 -0.63 12.11
C ILE A 205 11.64 -1.42 10.80
N PRO A 206 10.59 -1.59 9.97
CA PRO A 206 10.72 -2.24 8.68
C PRO A 206 11.62 -1.46 7.72
N SER A 207 12.25 -2.17 6.78
CA SER A 207 12.96 -1.57 5.64
C SER A 207 12.08 -1.44 4.41
N HIS A 208 11.18 -2.40 4.18
CA HIS A 208 10.40 -2.47 2.94
C HIS A 208 9.06 -3.17 3.15
N TYR A 209 8.07 -2.75 2.37
CA TYR A 209 6.74 -3.33 2.33
C TYR A 209 6.40 -3.78 0.93
N LYS A 210 5.81 -4.98 0.82
CA LYS A 210 5.18 -5.50 -0.39
C LYS A 210 3.73 -5.84 -0.10
N PHE A 211 2.82 -5.18 -0.78
CA PHE A 211 1.39 -5.43 -0.72
C PHE A 211 0.93 -6.11 -2.00
N THR A 212 0.12 -7.16 -1.86
CA THR A 212 -0.60 -7.79 -2.96
C THR A 212 -2.07 -7.92 -2.57
N TYR A 213 -2.98 -7.55 -3.46
CA TYR A 213 -4.42 -7.62 -3.23
C TYR A 213 -5.16 -7.62 -4.57
N LYS A 214 -6.41 -8.07 -4.59
CA LYS A 214 -7.26 -8.06 -5.77
C LYS A 214 -8.32 -6.96 -5.71
N LEU A 215 -8.41 -6.18 -6.78
CA LEU A 215 -9.49 -5.24 -7.03
C LEU A 215 -10.30 -5.71 -8.22
N LYS A 216 -11.60 -5.99 -8.03
CA LYS A 216 -12.49 -6.48 -9.10
C LYS A 216 -11.92 -7.70 -9.84
N GLY A 217 -11.19 -8.57 -9.15
CA GLY A 217 -10.55 -9.78 -9.70
C GLY A 217 -9.10 -9.59 -10.16
N GLU A 218 -8.65 -8.36 -10.40
CA GLU A 218 -7.30 -8.07 -10.89
C GLU A 218 -6.31 -7.94 -9.74
N GLN A 219 -5.17 -8.65 -9.85
CA GLN A 219 -4.11 -8.58 -8.84
C GLN A 219 -3.29 -7.30 -8.99
N ILE A 220 -3.21 -6.53 -7.92
CA ILE A 220 -2.34 -5.37 -7.77
C ILE A 220 -1.15 -5.73 -6.89
N THR A 221 0.00 -5.12 -7.17
CA THR A 221 1.21 -5.24 -6.35
C THR A 221 1.82 -3.86 -6.17
N ASP A 222 1.92 -3.44 -4.90
CA ASP A 222 2.55 -2.18 -4.49
C ASP A 222 3.75 -2.50 -3.61
N GLU A 223 4.90 -1.89 -3.91
CA GLU A 223 6.16 -2.12 -3.21
C GLU A 223 6.85 -0.79 -2.94
N PHE A 224 7.29 -0.58 -1.70
CA PHE A 224 7.98 0.65 -1.31
C PHE A 224 8.88 0.47 -0.08
N ASP A 225 9.96 1.24 -0.06
CA ASP A 225 10.90 1.30 1.06
C ASP A 225 10.38 2.23 2.15
N ASN A 226 10.72 1.92 3.40
CA ASN A 226 10.34 2.71 4.58
C ASN A 226 11.25 3.93 4.76
N VAL A 227 11.27 4.80 3.76
CA VAL A 227 12.12 5.99 3.68
C VAL A 227 11.26 7.21 3.39
N ASN A 228 11.84 8.41 3.51
CA ASN A 228 11.14 9.64 3.17
C ASN A 228 11.05 9.78 1.64
N PRO A 229 9.84 9.72 1.04
CA PRO A 229 9.64 9.81 -0.42
C PRO A 229 10.14 11.13 -1.00
N ASP A 230 10.01 12.26 -0.29
CA ASP A 230 10.48 13.56 -0.76
C ASP A 230 12.00 13.59 -0.88
N LYS A 231 12.71 12.94 0.04
CA LYS A 231 14.17 12.85 -0.01
C LYS A 231 14.66 11.98 -1.15
N VAL A 232 14.07 10.80 -1.34
CA VAL A 232 14.51 9.86 -2.40
C VAL A 232 14.10 10.33 -3.78
N ASN A 233 12.95 11.02 -3.91
CA ASN A 233 12.50 11.56 -5.19
C ASN A 233 13.08 12.96 -5.48
N LYS A 234 13.77 13.61 -4.53
CA LYS A 234 14.35 14.95 -4.73
C LYS A 234 15.18 15.08 -6.01
N PRO A 235 16.10 14.16 -6.36
CA PRO A 235 16.87 14.28 -7.60
C PRO A 235 15.99 14.23 -8.86
N ILE A 236 14.91 13.44 -8.83
CA ILE A 236 13.95 13.33 -9.94
C ILE A 236 13.15 14.63 -10.06
N ILE A 237 12.68 15.17 -8.94
CA ILE A 237 11.92 16.43 -8.89
C ILE A 237 12.79 17.60 -9.36
N ASP A 238 14.04 17.68 -8.92
CA ASP A 238 14.96 18.73 -9.33
C ASP A 238 15.24 18.63 -10.83
N ALA A 239 15.51 17.43 -11.36
CA ALA A 239 15.67 17.21 -12.79
C ALA A 239 14.43 17.57 -13.62
N GLN A 240 13.21 17.26 -13.13
CA GLN A 240 11.96 17.64 -13.78
C GLN A 240 11.74 19.16 -13.78
N LYS A 241 12.09 19.84 -12.67
CA LYS A 241 12.02 21.31 -12.59
C LYS A 241 12.99 21.98 -13.54
N ASP A 242 14.19 21.42 -13.71
CA ASP A 242 15.16 21.95 -14.66
C ASP A 242 14.74 21.63 -16.11
N LEU A 243 14.20 20.44 -16.36
CA LEU A 243 13.64 20.07 -17.66
C LEU A 243 12.50 21.01 -18.06
N ALA A 244 11.54 21.30 -17.17
CA ALA A 244 10.40 22.18 -17.45
C ALA A 244 10.77 23.63 -17.78
N LYS A 245 12.01 24.06 -17.50
CA LYS A 245 12.51 25.37 -17.94
C LYS A 245 12.89 25.36 -19.43
N ILE A 246 13.23 24.19 -19.97
CA ILE A 246 13.76 23.98 -21.32
C ILE A 246 12.69 23.41 -22.25
N ASP A 247 12.08 22.30 -21.84
CA ASP A 247 10.95 21.63 -22.49
C ASP A 247 9.71 22.54 -22.40
N LYS A 248 9.45 23.31 -23.46
CA LYS A 248 8.39 24.32 -23.46
C LYS A 248 7.03 23.73 -23.81
N ASN A 249 7.01 22.64 -24.56
CA ASN A 249 5.77 21.97 -24.97
C ASN A 249 5.31 20.92 -23.94
N GLY A 250 6.17 20.56 -22.97
CA GLY A 250 5.89 19.64 -21.88
C GLY A 250 5.80 18.18 -22.32
N ASP A 251 6.41 17.81 -23.44
CA ASP A 251 6.35 16.44 -23.98
C ASP A 251 7.39 15.49 -23.36
N GLY A 252 8.25 15.99 -22.47
CA GLY A 252 9.30 15.24 -21.79
C GLY A 252 10.53 14.99 -22.64
N LYS A 253 10.60 15.57 -23.84
CA LYS A 253 11.74 15.58 -24.74
C LYS A 253 12.21 17.02 -24.95
N VAL A 254 13.48 17.16 -25.28
CA VAL A 254 14.09 18.46 -25.56
C VAL A 254 14.61 18.44 -26.99
N THR A 255 14.09 19.34 -27.79
CA THR A 255 14.58 19.57 -29.14
C THR A 255 15.88 20.40 -29.12
N ILE A 256 16.67 20.32 -30.20
CA ILE A 256 17.84 21.19 -30.40
C ILE A 256 17.43 22.68 -30.32
N ALA A 257 16.24 23.02 -30.84
CA ALA A 257 15.72 24.39 -30.80
C ALA A 257 15.47 24.87 -29.35
N GLU A 258 14.86 24.04 -28.52
CA GLU A 258 14.62 24.35 -27.10
C GLU A 258 15.92 24.44 -26.31
N ALA A 259 16.86 23.53 -26.55
CA ALA A 259 18.18 23.57 -25.93
C ALA A 259 18.92 24.88 -26.31
N LYS A 260 18.93 25.26 -27.58
CA LYS A 260 19.52 26.54 -28.04
C LYS A 260 18.81 27.75 -27.43
N ALA A 261 17.47 27.73 -27.37
CA ALA A 261 16.69 28.82 -26.75
C ALA A 261 16.96 28.96 -25.25
N ALA A 262 17.31 27.87 -24.57
CA ALA A 262 17.74 27.86 -23.18
C ALA A 262 19.23 28.23 -22.99
N GLY A 263 19.95 28.56 -24.08
CA GLY A 263 21.34 29.03 -24.04
C GLY A 263 22.40 27.92 -24.08
N TYR A 264 22.02 26.67 -24.38
CA TYR A 264 22.99 25.58 -24.51
C TYR A 264 23.72 25.65 -25.85
N SER A 265 25.03 25.40 -25.80
CA SER A 265 25.86 25.25 -27.00
C SER A 265 25.76 23.81 -27.51
N MET A 266 25.72 23.65 -28.83
CA MET A 266 25.78 22.35 -29.48
C MET A 266 27.23 22.01 -29.86
N PRO A 267 27.58 20.73 -29.98
CA PRO A 267 26.75 19.55 -29.71
C PRO A 267 26.61 19.26 -28.20
N ILE A 268 25.52 18.58 -27.83
CA ILE A 268 25.31 18.06 -26.47
C ILE A 268 25.78 16.60 -26.44
N TYR A 269 26.80 16.32 -25.62
CA TYR A 269 27.37 14.98 -25.48
C TYR A 269 26.64 14.11 -24.46
N SER A 270 26.83 12.80 -24.57
CA SER A 270 26.19 11.78 -23.73
C SER A 270 26.45 11.90 -22.22
N ASP A 271 27.49 12.61 -21.80
CA ASP A 271 27.80 12.92 -20.40
C ASP A 271 27.00 14.12 -19.85
N HIS A 272 26.34 14.90 -20.71
CA HIS A 272 25.53 16.03 -20.33
C HIS A 272 24.13 15.59 -19.88
N TRP A 273 23.63 16.15 -18.77
CA TRP A 273 22.36 15.74 -18.16
C TRP A 273 21.14 15.88 -19.09
N LEU A 274 21.19 16.82 -20.04
CA LEU A 274 20.13 17.08 -21.02
C LEU A 274 20.04 16.00 -22.08
N TYR A 275 21.15 15.32 -22.40
CA TYR A 275 21.24 14.36 -23.50
C TYR A 275 20.19 13.24 -23.41
N LYS A 276 19.93 12.71 -22.21
CA LYS A 276 18.90 11.67 -21.98
C LYS A 276 17.47 12.08 -22.35
N TYR A 277 17.23 13.39 -22.49
CA TYR A 277 15.95 13.95 -22.90
C TYR A 277 15.94 14.37 -24.38
N MET A 278 17.07 14.29 -25.08
CA MET A 278 17.17 14.62 -26.50
C MET A 278 17.04 13.36 -27.38
N ASP A 279 16.92 13.56 -28.68
CA ASP A 279 16.84 12.51 -29.70
C ASP A 279 18.20 12.38 -30.41
N ASP A 280 18.97 11.35 -30.04
CA ASP A 280 20.19 10.93 -30.75
C ASP A 280 19.79 9.80 -31.73
N ARG A 281 19.77 10.13 -33.02
CA ARG A 281 19.21 9.25 -34.06
C ARG A 281 20.20 8.23 -34.60
N ASP A 282 21.48 8.54 -34.59
CA ASP A 282 22.56 7.69 -35.08
C ASP A 282 23.35 7.02 -33.93
N SER A 283 23.03 7.36 -32.68
CA SER A 283 23.61 6.78 -31.47
C SER A 283 25.12 6.98 -31.38
N ASP A 284 25.61 8.10 -31.89
CA ASP A 284 27.02 8.46 -31.90
C ASP A 284 27.50 9.06 -30.56
N GLY A 285 26.55 9.35 -29.65
CA GLY A 285 26.83 9.90 -28.33
C GLY A 285 26.79 11.43 -28.27
N MET A 286 26.26 12.10 -29.31
CA MET A 286 26.09 13.54 -29.36
C MET A 286 24.80 13.97 -30.08
N VAL A 287 24.28 15.15 -29.76
CA VAL A 287 23.08 15.71 -30.40
C VAL A 287 23.33 17.15 -30.84
N GLY A 288 22.99 17.46 -32.09
CA GLY A 288 22.98 18.82 -32.62
C GLY A 288 24.22 19.23 -33.41
N GLU A 289 24.81 18.28 -34.14
CA GLU A 289 25.79 18.54 -35.22
C GLU A 289 25.33 19.62 -36.21
#